data_AF-W1DCI7-F1
#
_entry.id   AF-W1DCI7-F1
#
_cell.length_a   1.000
_cell.length_b   1.000
_cell.length_c   1.000
_cell.angle_alpha   90.00
_cell.angle_beta   90.00
_cell.angle_gamma   90.00
#
_symmetry.space_group_name_H-M   'P 1'
#
loop_
_entity.id
_entity.type
_entity.pdbx_description
1 polymer ?
#
loop_
_entity_poly.entity_id
_entity_poly.type
_entity_poly.pdbx_seq_one_letter_code
_entity_poly.pdbx_strand_id
1 'polypeptide(L)'
;MVKRPFLKKIITTRADDTFSYGHTFSDYPWHFHQQQAKAGIPNDEKFTHSWKYLILISLSKIILNQDNSLPFNDESREAMSKLEAFIVDAYGSRDPDLTQVFNPQREIRLKPHFELNFKILKAGASAESISIADLPTVIQEVNAQLMKLVLASLNPEHKYFIAFDQLDLGFDNKADDYISRLIGLLLAGRDINIAAKNAQVKFLVTVFLRDDIYNVLRFEDKNKITENFMSLIEWDTPRTTKNFKVINGKKDSVLLHLILILSRMLNGVIFLTRREKCQVTRASMIISKIEHIFVLVI
;
A
#
# COMPACT_ATOMS: atom_id res chain seq x y z
N MET A 1 -18.50 -18.92 2.13
CA MET A 1 -17.48 -18.09 1.44
C MET A 1 -18.03 -16.67 1.30
N VAL A 2 -17.74 -15.80 2.26
CA VAL A 2 -18.24 -14.41 2.26
C VAL A 2 -17.48 -13.66 1.15
N LYS A 3 -18.13 -13.41 0.01
CA LYS A 3 -17.61 -12.51 -1.01
C LYS A 3 -17.46 -11.13 -0.37
N ARG A 4 -16.23 -10.70 -0.07
CA ARG A 4 -15.94 -9.35 0.42
C ARG A 4 -16.09 -8.38 -0.75
N PRO A 5 -17.18 -7.60 -0.83
CA PRO A 5 -17.47 -6.79 -2.00
C PRO A 5 -16.68 -5.47 -2.02
N PHE A 6 -15.92 -5.15 -0.96
CA PHE A 6 -15.21 -3.88 -0.82
C PHE A 6 -14.01 -3.74 -1.73
N LEU A 7 -13.07 -4.70 -1.72
CA LEU A 7 -11.92 -4.64 -2.60
C LEU A 7 -12.38 -4.59 -4.06
N LYS A 8 -13.30 -5.48 -4.44
CA LYS A 8 -13.90 -5.47 -5.77
C LYS A 8 -14.48 -4.09 -6.09
N LYS A 9 -15.25 -3.48 -5.18
CA LYS A 9 -15.86 -2.16 -5.40
C LYS A 9 -14.83 -1.04 -5.50
N ILE A 10 -13.76 -1.05 -4.71
CA ILE A 10 -12.66 -0.07 -4.82
C ILE A 10 -11.96 -0.21 -6.17
N ILE A 11 -11.58 -1.44 -6.57
CA ILE A 11 -10.90 -1.70 -7.85
C ILE A 11 -11.80 -1.47 -9.07
N THR A 12 -13.10 -1.73 -8.94
CA THR A 12 -14.06 -1.55 -10.05
C THR A 12 -14.63 -0.14 -10.13
N THR A 13 -14.42 0.71 -9.11
CA THR A 13 -14.87 2.11 -9.19
C THR A 13 -13.92 2.84 -10.10
N ARG A 14 -14.38 3.15 -11.32
CA ARG A 14 -13.64 3.95 -12.29
C ARG A 14 -14.10 5.40 -12.15
N ALA A 15 -13.21 6.26 -11.70
CA ALA A 15 -13.33 7.71 -11.82
C ALA A 15 -12.03 8.21 -12.46
N ASP A 16 -12.11 9.29 -13.24
CA ASP A 16 -10.98 9.77 -14.05
C ASP A 16 -9.77 10.23 -13.20
N ASP A 17 -10.00 10.56 -11.92
CA ASP A 17 -9.00 11.02 -10.95
C ASP A 17 -8.62 9.96 -9.90
N THR A 18 -9.11 8.73 -10.03
CA THR A 18 -8.99 7.69 -8.99
C THR A 18 -8.46 6.40 -9.59
N PHE A 19 -7.27 6.01 -9.15
CA PHE A 19 -6.58 4.81 -9.62
C PHE A 19 -6.36 3.83 -8.49
N SER A 20 -6.51 2.54 -8.77
CA SER A 20 -6.29 1.52 -7.76
C SER A 20 -5.79 0.21 -8.33
N TYR A 21 -5.01 -0.51 -7.51
CA TYR A 21 -4.60 -1.87 -7.78
C TYR A 21 -4.86 -2.75 -6.56
N GLY A 22 -5.36 -3.96 -6.80
CA GLY A 22 -5.65 -4.93 -5.76
C GLY A 22 -4.74 -6.14 -5.82
N HIS A 23 -4.18 -6.51 -4.67
CA HIS A 23 -3.54 -7.80 -4.45
C HIS A 23 -4.48 -8.73 -3.72
N THR A 24 -4.65 -9.94 -4.25
CA THR A 24 -5.25 -11.05 -3.51
C THR A 24 -4.13 -11.94 -3.00
N PHE A 25 -4.28 -12.48 -1.78
CA PHE A 25 -3.27 -13.37 -1.19
C PHE A 25 -3.14 -14.71 -1.92
N SER A 26 -4.15 -15.12 -2.68
CA SER A 26 -4.13 -16.37 -3.47
C SER A 26 -3.18 -16.30 -4.66
N ASP A 27 -3.06 -15.14 -5.28
CA ASP A 27 -2.24 -14.92 -6.49
C ASP A 27 -0.82 -14.43 -6.16
N TYR A 28 -0.47 -14.41 -4.88
CA TYR A 28 0.78 -13.82 -4.38
C TYR A 28 1.95 -14.81 -4.41
N PRO A 29 3.17 -14.42 -4.87
CA PRO A 29 4.32 -15.32 -5.00
C PRO A 29 5.00 -15.65 -3.67
N TRP A 30 4.31 -16.42 -2.82
CA TRP A 30 4.76 -16.77 -1.47
C TRP A 30 6.12 -17.43 -1.39
N HIS A 31 6.38 -18.35 -2.32
CA HIS A 31 7.62 -19.12 -2.42
C HIS A 31 8.82 -18.20 -2.65
N PHE A 32 8.65 -17.14 -3.42
CA PHE A 32 9.72 -16.17 -3.69
C PHE A 32 9.85 -15.12 -2.59
N HIS A 33 8.73 -14.64 -2.02
CA HIS A 33 8.78 -13.70 -0.90
C HIS A 33 9.51 -14.33 0.31
N GLN A 34 9.30 -15.61 0.60
CA GLN A 34 10.01 -16.26 1.72
C GLN A 34 11.53 -16.19 1.60
N GLN A 35 12.06 -16.19 0.37
CA GLN A 35 13.51 -16.08 0.10
C GLN A 35 14.05 -14.67 0.34
N GLN A 36 13.17 -13.68 0.49
CA GLN A 36 13.55 -12.29 0.79
C GLN A 36 13.73 -12.03 2.29
N ALA A 37 13.49 -13.02 3.15
CA ALA A 37 13.74 -12.91 4.58
C ALA A 37 15.24 -12.70 4.85
N LYS A 38 15.58 -11.58 5.50
CA LYS A 38 16.97 -11.29 5.85
C LYS A 38 17.35 -11.97 7.17
N ALA A 39 18.42 -12.77 7.15
CA ALA A 39 18.96 -13.37 8.36
C ALA A 39 19.44 -12.29 9.36
N GLY A 40 19.09 -12.44 10.64
CA GLY A 40 19.47 -11.52 11.70
C GLY A 40 18.57 -10.29 11.89
N ILE A 41 17.51 -10.13 11.09
CA ILE A 41 16.43 -9.17 11.36
C ILE A 41 15.35 -9.83 12.23
N PRO A 42 14.75 -9.12 13.20
CA PRO A 42 13.60 -9.60 13.96
C PRO A 42 12.48 -10.16 13.06
N ASN A 43 11.77 -11.18 13.56
CA ASN A 43 10.78 -11.92 12.77
C ASN A 43 9.62 -11.04 12.27
N ASP A 44 9.29 -9.97 12.97
CA ASP A 44 8.27 -8.98 12.63
C ASP A 44 8.70 -8.02 11.52
N GLU A 45 10.00 -7.79 11.33
CA GLU A 45 10.52 -6.87 10.31
C GLU A 45 11.05 -7.55 9.05
N LYS A 46 11.28 -8.88 9.09
CA LYS A 46 11.98 -9.63 8.04
C LYS A 46 11.33 -9.56 6.65
N PHE A 47 10.04 -9.19 6.57
CA PHE A 47 9.28 -9.06 5.31
C PHE A 47 8.87 -7.62 4.97
N THR A 48 9.17 -6.64 5.82
CA THR A 48 8.71 -5.25 5.63
C THR A 48 9.24 -4.66 4.31
N HIS A 49 10.51 -4.90 3.99
CA HIS A 49 11.11 -4.32 2.78
C HIS A 49 10.65 -4.98 1.47
N SER A 50 10.38 -6.29 1.47
CA SER A 50 9.79 -6.96 0.32
C SER A 50 8.35 -6.51 0.08
N TRP A 51 7.56 -6.27 1.14
CA TRP A 51 6.24 -5.65 0.97
C TRP A 51 6.33 -4.23 0.42
N LYS A 52 7.25 -3.39 0.94
CA LYS A 52 7.48 -2.05 0.38
C LYS A 52 7.82 -2.12 -1.10
N TYR A 53 8.73 -3.01 -1.48
CA TYR A 53 9.13 -3.19 -2.86
C TYR A 53 7.95 -3.52 -3.75
N LEU A 54 7.15 -4.54 -3.40
CA LEU A 54 5.95 -4.90 -4.15
C LEU A 54 4.98 -3.73 -4.30
N ILE A 55 4.67 -3.03 -3.20
CA ILE A 55 3.73 -1.89 -3.21
C ILE A 55 4.23 -0.81 -4.17
N LEU A 56 5.53 -0.50 -4.14
CA LEU A 56 6.14 0.49 -5.00
C LEU A 56 6.07 0.07 -6.48
N ILE A 57 6.41 -1.17 -6.82
CA ILE A 57 6.28 -1.69 -8.20
C ILE A 57 4.81 -1.67 -8.66
N SER A 58 3.87 -1.99 -7.77
CA SER A 58 2.43 -1.95 -8.06
C SER A 58 1.97 -0.53 -8.37
N LEU A 59 2.46 0.45 -7.64
CA LEU A 59 2.15 1.86 -7.87
C LEU A 59 2.85 2.38 -9.13
N SER A 60 4.07 1.92 -9.45
CA SER A 60 4.73 2.21 -10.73
C SER A 60 3.90 1.74 -11.92
N LYS A 61 3.26 0.57 -11.82
CA LYS A 61 2.34 0.07 -12.86
C LYS A 61 1.17 1.03 -13.11
N ILE A 62 0.62 1.66 -12.05
CA ILE A 62 -0.42 2.69 -12.17
C ILE A 62 0.13 3.94 -12.85
N ILE A 63 1.26 4.46 -12.35
CA ILE A 63 1.93 5.68 -12.86
C ILE A 63 2.24 5.55 -14.36
N LEU A 64 2.77 4.40 -14.77
CA LEU A 64 3.28 4.22 -16.13
C LEU A 64 2.21 3.84 -17.15
N ASN A 65 1.03 3.35 -16.72
CA ASN A 65 0.07 2.75 -17.65
C ASN A 65 -1.39 3.19 -17.48
N GLN A 66 -1.76 3.87 -16.39
CA GLN A 66 -3.17 4.15 -16.08
C GLN A 66 -3.49 5.63 -15.98
N ASP A 67 -2.66 6.41 -15.29
CA ASP A 67 -2.95 7.83 -15.07
C ASP A 67 -2.47 8.70 -16.24
N ASN A 68 -3.40 9.05 -17.12
CA ASN A 68 -3.13 9.87 -18.30
C ASN A 68 -2.82 11.36 -18.00
N SER A 69 -2.96 11.81 -16.74
CA SER A 69 -2.53 13.16 -16.35
C SER A 69 -1.02 13.27 -16.15
N LEU A 70 -0.33 12.14 -16.14
CA LEU A 70 1.10 12.06 -15.86
C LEU A 70 1.95 12.12 -17.14
N PRO A 71 3.12 12.79 -17.10
CA PRO A 71 3.64 13.60 -16.00
C PRO A 71 2.88 14.93 -15.85
N PHE A 72 2.65 15.36 -14.61
CA PHE A 72 1.86 16.57 -14.31
C PHE A 72 2.70 17.87 -14.22
N ASN A 73 4.02 17.76 -14.08
CA ASN A 73 4.99 18.85 -14.11
C ASN A 73 6.39 18.32 -14.54
N ASP A 74 7.40 19.19 -14.58
CA ASP A 74 8.76 18.80 -15.00
C ASP A 74 9.46 17.86 -14.01
N GLU A 75 9.25 18.03 -12.70
CA GLU A 75 9.80 17.15 -11.67
C GLU A 75 9.25 15.71 -11.81
N SER A 76 7.93 15.59 -11.98
CA SER A 76 7.23 14.33 -12.26
C SER A 76 7.72 13.70 -13.54
N ARG A 77 7.98 14.50 -14.59
CA ARG A 77 8.53 14.01 -15.86
C ARG A 77 9.92 13.39 -15.67
N GLU A 78 10.81 14.05 -14.93
CA GLU A 78 12.14 13.52 -14.64
C GLU A 78 12.05 12.24 -13.79
N ALA A 79 11.24 12.27 -12.73
CA ALA A 79 11.05 11.12 -11.84
C ALA A 79 10.46 9.91 -12.58
N MET A 80 9.45 10.13 -13.42
CA MET A 80 8.83 9.09 -14.25
C MET A 80 9.79 8.50 -15.28
N SER A 81 10.65 9.32 -15.89
CA SER A 81 11.65 8.84 -16.84
C SER A 81 12.63 7.86 -16.17
N LYS A 82 13.14 8.20 -14.98
CA LYS A 82 14.00 7.31 -14.17
C LYS A 82 13.24 6.07 -13.70
N LEU A 83 11.99 6.23 -13.30
CA LEU A 83 11.13 5.12 -12.86
C LEU A 83 10.86 4.14 -14.00
N GLU A 84 10.48 4.64 -15.17
CA GLU A 84 10.24 3.85 -16.37
C GLU A 84 11.48 3.07 -16.76
N ALA A 85 12.63 3.73 -16.81
CA ALA A 85 13.89 3.10 -17.18
C ALA A 85 14.25 1.96 -16.20
N PHE A 86 14.08 2.17 -14.89
CA PHE A 86 14.26 1.12 -13.89
C PHE A 86 13.29 -0.06 -14.09
N ILE A 87 12.00 0.22 -14.28
CA ILE A 87 10.97 -0.82 -14.42
C ILE A 87 11.19 -1.65 -15.69
N VAL A 88 11.51 -1.00 -16.81
CA VAL A 88 11.79 -1.67 -18.09
C VAL A 88 13.06 -2.50 -17.99
N ASP A 89 14.12 -2.00 -17.35
CA ASP A 89 15.36 -2.76 -17.18
C ASP A 89 15.19 -3.98 -16.25
N ALA A 90 14.39 -3.84 -15.18
CA ALA A 90 14.17 -4.91 -14.22
C ALA A 90 13.15 -5.96 -14.69
N TYR A 91 12.13 -5.55 -15.45
CA TYR A 91 10.97 -6.41 -15.77
C TYR A 91 10.72 -6.61 -17.26
N GLY A 92 11.42 -5.88 -18.13
CA GLY A 92 11.32 -5.96 -19.59
C GLY A 92 10.15 -5.18 -20.20
N SER A 93 9.29 -4.57 -19.38
CA SER A 93 8.15 -3.77 -19.85
C SER A 93 7.72 -2.74 -18.81
N ARG A 94 6.94 -1.73 -19.24
CA ARG A 94 6.27 -0.77 -18.34
C ARG A 94 5.16 -1.40 -17.49
N ASP A 95 4.72 -2.60 -17.86
CA ASP A 95 3.60 -3.31 -17.23
C ASP A 95 4.10 -4.60 -16.55
N PRO A 96 4.81 -4.49 -15.41
CA PRO A 96 5.40 -5.65 -14.77
C PRO A 96 4.33 -6.65 -14.32
N ASP A 97 4.63 -7.94 -14.50
CA ASP A 97 3.85 -9.02 -13.91
C ASP A 97 4.17 -9.10 -12.41
N LEU A 98 3.22 -8.64 -11.59
CA LEU A 98 3.39 -8.55 -10.14
C LEU A 98 3.50 -9.93 -9.46
N THR A 99 3.08 -11.01 -10.14
CA THR A 99 3.27 -12.38 -9.65
C THR A 99 4.71 -12.86 -9.80
N GLN A 100 5.52 -12.18 -10.63
CA GLN A 100 6.91 -12.55 -10.93
C GLN A 100 7.93 -11.56 -10.37
N VAL A 101 7.50 -10.63 -9.52
CA VAL A 101 8.35 -9.56 -8.94
C VAL A 101 9.58 -10.10 -8.22
N PHE A 102 9.44 -11.23 -7.55
CA PHE A 102 10.53 -11.87 -6.80
C PHE A 102 11.10 -13.12 -7.50
N ASN A 103 10.88 -13.30 -8.81
CA ASN A 103 11.43 -14.45 -9.52
C ASN A 103 12.98 -14.40 -9.50
N PRO A 104 13.67 -15.42 -8.93
CA PRO A 104 15.13 -15.41 -8.73
C PRO A 104 15.92 -15.47 -10.04
N GLN A 105 15.30 -15.85 -11.16
CA GLN A 105 15.94 -15.85 -12.48
C GLN A 105 16.06 -14.46 -13.10
N ARG A 106 15.48 -13.43 -12.46
CA ARG A 106 15.58 -12.05 -12.92
C ARG A 106 16.81 -11.36 -12.33
N GLU A 107 17.38 -10.47 -13.11
CA GLU A 107 18.42 -9.55 -12.69
C GLU A 107 17.87 -8.12 -12.74
N ILE A 108 18.19 -7.32 -11.72
CA ILE A 108 17.86 -5.90 -11.65
C ILE A 108 19.13 -5.11 -11.94
N ARG A 109 19.07 -4.22 -12.93
CA ARG A 109 20.10 -3.20 -13.15
C ARG A 109 19.82 -1.99 -12.26
N LEU A 110 20.73 -1.71 -11.34
CA LEU A 110 20.56 -0.65 -10.35
C LEU A 110 21.15 0.69 -10.82
N LYS A 111 22.26 0.62 -11.57
CA LYS A 111 22.78 1.76 -12.33
C LYS A 111 22.23 1.69 -13.77
N PRO A 112 21.94 2.83 -14.43
CA PRO A 112 22.16 4.23 -14.02
C PRO A 112 21.01 4.86 -13.19
N HIS A 113 20.01 4.06 -12.79
CA HIS A 113 18.73 4.59 -12.30
C HIS A 113 18.76 5.10 -10.86
N PHE A 114 19.66 4.56 -10.04
CA PHE A 114 19.78 4.92 -8.62
C PHE A 114 21.19 5.33 -8.22
N GLU A 115 21.27 6.41 -7.43
CA GLU A 115 22.49 6.86 -6.76
C GLU A 115 22.70 6.04 -5.46
N LEU A 116 23.00 4.75 -5.60
CA LEU A 116 23.20 3.88 -4.45
C LEU A 116 24.61 4.06 -3.85
N ASN A 117 24.68 4.27 -2.53
CA ASN A 117 25.95 4.29 -1.80
C ASN A 117 26.42 2.85 -1.53
N PHE A 118 27.13 2.27 -2.49
CA PHE A 118 27.57 0.86 -2.48
C PHE A 118 28.69 0.53 -1.48
N LYS A 119 29.04 1.38 -0.51
CA LYS A 119 29.98 1.02 0.57
C LYS A 119 29.55 -0.23 1.38
N ILE A 120 28.30 -0.68 1.21
CA ILE A 120 27.67 -1.82 1.87
C ILE A 120 27.71 -3.10 1.01
N LEU A 121 28.02 -3.02 -0.30
CA LEU A 121 28.14 -4.22 -1.13
C LEU A 121 29.44 -4.94 -0.79
N LYS A 122 29.35 -6.20 -0.34
CA LYS A 122 30.52 -7.07 -0.16
C LYS A 122 31.30 -7.13 -1.48
N ALA A 123 32.62 -7.06 -1.39
CA ALA A 123 33.53 -7.22 -2.51
C ALA A 123 33.20 -8.49 -3.29
N GLY A 124 32.70 -8.36 -4.53
CA GLY A 124 32.43 -9.48 -5.42
C GLY A 124 31.22 -9.34 -6.35
N ALA A 125 30.21 -8.54 -6.00
CA ALA A 125 29.10 -8.24 -6.91
C ALA A 125 29.46 -7.04 -7.79
N SER A 126 29.33 -7.17 -9.12
CA SER A 126 29.42 -6.00 -10.01
C SER A 126 28.28 -5.05 -9.64
N ALA A 127 28.60 -3.82 -9.24
CA ALA A 127 27.64 -2.85 -8.71
C ALA A 127 26.60 -2.32 -9.73
N GLU A 128 26.53 -2.92 -10.91
CA GLU A 128 25.65 -2.51 -12.02
C GLU A 128 24.37 -3.35 -12.08
N SER A 129 24.45 -4.64 -11.77
CA SER A 129 23.34 -5.59 -11.82
C SER A 129 23.38 -6.54 -10.63
N ILE A 130 22.22 -6.80 -10.02
CA ILE A 130 22.07 -7.78 -8.94
C ILE A 130 21.03 -8.82 -9.32
N SER A 131 21.22 -10.06 -8.85
CA SER A 131 20.15 -11.06 -8.94
C SER A 131 19.03 -10.69 -7.96
N ILE A 132 17.79 -11.08 -8.26
CA ILE A 132 16.67 -10.96 -7.29
C ILE A 132 16.94 -11.75 -6.00
N ALA A 133 17.73 -12.83 -6.06
CA ALA A 133 18.12 -13.58 -4.88
C ALA A 133 19.00 -12.74 -3.94
N ASP A 134 19.80 -11.81 -4.49
CA ASP A 134 20.67 -10.91 -3.73
C ASP A 134 20.00 -9.58 -3.37
N LEU A 135 18.78 -9.31 -3.87
CA LEU A 135 18.01 -8.10 -3.57
C LEU A 135 17.93 -7.79 -2.07
N PRO A 136 17.72 -8.74 -1.13
CA PRO A 136 17.67 -8.47 0.30
C PRO A 136 18.89 -7.72 0.86
N THR A 137 20.04 -7.80 0.20
CA THR A 137 21.27 -7.11 0.62
C THR A 137 21.21 -5.59 0.40
N VAL A 138 20.43 -5.13 -0.59
CA VAL A 138 20.32 -3.72 -0.99
C VAL A 138 18.89 -3.19 -1.00
N ILE A 139 17.89 -4.03 -0.73
CA ILE A 139 16.46 -3.73 -0.88
C ILE A 139 16.02 -2.47 -0.11
N GLN A 140 16.70 -2.14 0.99
CA GLN A 140 16.39 -0.94 1.77
C GLN A 140 16.69 0.34 0.97
N GLU A 141 17.88 0.41 0.37
CA GLU A 141 18.29 1.55 -0.45
C GLU A 141 17.47 1.60 -1.75
N VAL A 142 17.25 0.45 -2.39
CA VAL A 142 16.38 0.36 -3.58
C VAL A 142 14.98 0.89 -3.26
N ASN A 143 14.39 0.50 -2.13
CA ASN A 143 13.09 1.00 -1.70
C ASN A 143 13.11 2.51 -1.42
N ALA A 144 14.16 3.04 -0.80
CA ALA A 144 14.27 4.47 -0.52
C ALA A 144 14.26 5.29 -1.82
N GLN A 145 15.05 4.86 -2.81
CA GLN A 145 15.11 5.52 -4.11
C GLN A 145 13.81 5.36 -4.91
N LEU A 146 13.24 4.15 -4.95
CA LEU A 146 11.94 3.90 -5.58
C LEU A 146 10.83 4.73 -4.97
N MET A 147 10.78 4.82 -3.64
CA MET A 147 9.78 5.62 -2.95
C MET A 147 9.89 7.09 -3.32
N LYS A 148 11.10 7.64 -3.42
CA LYS A 148 11.34 9.01 -3.89
C LYS A 148 10.79 9.21 -5.31
N LEU A 149 11.16 8.35 -6.26
CA LEU A 149 10.72 8.48 -7.66
C LEU A 149 9.20 8.34 -7.79
N VAL A 150 8.61 7.34 -7.13
CA VAL A 150 7.18 7.08 -7.17
C VAL A 150 6.40 8.26 -6.60
N LEU A 151 6.76 8.77 -5.41
CA LEU A 151 6.04 9.88 -4.79
C LEU A 151 6.16 11.17 -5.61
N ALA A 152 7.34 11.47 -6.18
CA ALA A 152 7.54 12.65 -7.04
C ALA A 152 6.79 12.54 -8.38
N SER A 153 6.43 11.32 -8.80
CA SER A 153 5.69 11.09 -10.05
C SER A 153 4.18 11.34 -9.90
N LEU A 154 3.59 11.15 -8.71
CA LEU A 154 2.13 11.16 -8.52
C LEU A 154 1.52 12.58 -8.62
N ASN A 155 0.40 12.70 -9.32
CA ASN A 155 -0.37 13.94 -9.39
C ASN A 155 -1.07 14.20 -8.03
N PRO A 156 -0.76 15.31 -7.33
CA PRO A 156 -1.36 15.61 -6.03
C PRO A 156 -2.88 15.75 -6.06
N GLU A 157 -3.46 16.05 -7.24
CA GLU A 157 -4.90 16.17 -7.38
C GLU A 157 -5.62 14.83 -7.51
N HIS A 158 -4.93 13.78 -7.94
CA HIS A 158 -5.48 12.45 -8.15
C HIS A 158 -5.33 11.57 -6.91
N LYS A 159 -6.16 10.52 -6.80
CA LYS A 159 -6.21 9.57 -5.69
C LYS A 159 -5.67 8.22 -6.13
N TYR A 160 -4.78 7.64 -5.34
CA TYR A 160 -4.14 6.36 -5.64
C TYR A 160 -4.34 5.36 -4.50
N PHE A 161 -4.65 4.11 -4.83
CA PHE A 161 -4.86 3.06 -3.83
C PHE A 161 -4.13 1.77 -4.20
N ILE A 162 -3.35 1.23 -3.27
CA ILE A 162 -2.89 -0.17 -3.34
C ILE A 162 -3.59 -0.92 -2.22
N ALA A 163 -4.42 -1.89 -2.60
CA ALA A 163 -5.28 -2.59 -1.65
C ALA A 163 -4.93 -4.08 -1.55
N PHE A 164 -4.90 -4.61 -0.33
CA PHE A 164 -4.68 -6.03 -0.04
C PHE A 164 -5.93 -6.62 0.59
N ASP A 165 -6.42 -7.74 0.07
CA ASP A 165 -7.56 -8.47 0.62
C ASP A 165 -7.30 -9.99 0.60
N GLN A 166 -8.24 -10.75 1.15
CA GLN A 166 -8.17 -12.21 1.25
C GLN A 166 -7.00 -12.69 2.13
N LEU A 167 -6.58 -11.86 3.08
CA LEU A 167 -5.52 -12.14 4.05
C LEU A 167 -5.89 -13.23 5.08
N ASP A 168 -7.09 -13.78 5.00
CA ASP A 168 -7.62 -14.84 5.83
C ASP A 168 -7.61 -16.22 5.15
N LEU A 169 -7.38 -16.26 3.84
CA LEU A 169 -7.33 -17.51 3.08
C LEU A 169 -6.09 -18.32 3.48
N GLY A 170 -6.33 -19.49 4.09
CA GLY A 170 -5.26 -20.35 4.59
C GLY A 170 -4.56 -19.82 5.84
N PHE A 171 -5.20 -18.90 6.59
CA PHE A 171 -4.67 -18.42 7.85
C PHE A 171 -4.54 -19.55 8.88
N ASP A 172 -3.31 -19.79 9.32
CA ASP A 172 -2.98 -20.64 10.46
C ASP A 172 -2.30 -19.78 11.53
N ASN A 173 -2.93 -19.66 12.70
CA ASN A 173 -2.41 -18.89 13.82
C ASN A 173 -1.20 -19.53 14.53
N LYS A 174 -0.80 -20.73 14.09
CA LYS A 174 0.41 -21.43 14.54
C LYS A 174 1.55 -21.31 13.53
N ALA A 175 1.30 -20.77 12.33
CA ALA A 175 2.32 -20.58 11.32
C ALA A 175 3.01 -19.23 11.54
N ASP A 176 4.11 -19.22 12.28
CA ASP A 176 4.89 -18.02 12.61
C ASP A 176 5.26 -17.21 11.35
N ASP A 177 5.60 -17.89 10.24
CA ASP A 177 5.92 -17.21 8.98
C ASP A 177 4.73 -16.44 8.40
N TYR A 178 3.50 -16.94 8.55
CA TYR A 178 2.31 -16.23 8.10
C TYR A 178 2.08 -14.97 8.93
N ILE A 179 2.22 -15.08 10.25
CA ILE A 179 2.09 -13.96 11.19
C ILE A 179 3.13 -12.88 10.86
N SER A 180 4.40 -13.26 10.70
CA SER A 180 5.48 -12.36 10.28
C SER A 180 5.18 -11.63 8.97
N ARG A 181 4.59 -12.31 7.98
CA ARG A 181 4.24 -11.69 6.69
C ARG A 181 3.15 -10.64 6.85
N LEU A 182 2.10 -10.94 7.63
CA LEU A 182 1.04 -9.97 7.92
C LEU A 182 1.60 -8.75 8.65
N ILE A 183 2.44 -8.96 9.67
CA ILE A 183 3.06 -7.86 10.40
C ILE A 183 3.89 -6.99 9.45
N GLY A 184 4.77 -7.60 8.64
CA GLY A 184 5.57 -6.87 7.65
C GLY A 184 4.73 -6.07 6.66
N LEU A 185 3.56 -6.57 6.25
CA LEU A 185 2.65 -5.85 5.36
C LEU A 185 2.04 -4.62 6.05
N LEU A 186 1.61 -4.77 7.30
CA LEU A 186 1.05 -3.66 8.08
C LEU A 186 2.10 -2.56 8.31
N LEU A 187 3.33 -2.94 8.64
CA LEU A 187 4.45 -2.01 8.82
C LEU A 187 4.83 -1.32 7.51
N ALA A 188 4.91 -2.07 6.40
CA ALA A 188 5.21 -1.51 5.08
C ALA A 188 4.14 -0.50 4.62
N GLY A 189 2.87 -0.86 4.78
CA GLY A 189 1.74 0.03 4.44
C GLY A 189 1.75 1.30 5.28
N ARG A 190 1.96 1.18 6.60
CA ARG A 190 2.12 2.33 7.51
C ARG A 190 3.21 3.28 7.04
N ASP A 191 4.41 2.76 6.82
CA ASP A 191 5.58 3.59 6.47
C ASP A 191 5.38 4.33 5.14
N ILE A 192 4.80 3.66 4.14
CA ILE A 192 4.48 4.26 2.85
C ILE A 192 3.38 5.32 2.97
N ASN A 193 2.34 5.07 3.78
CA ASN A 193 1.27 6.04 4.02
C ASN A 193 1.80 7.33 4.68
N ILE A 194 2.72 7.20 5.65
CA ILE A 194 3.40 8.36 6.27
C ILE A 194 4.22 9.11 5.21
N ALA A 195 4.97 8.39 4.37
CA ALA A 195 5.79 9.02 3.32
C ALA A 195 4.93 9.76 2.28
N ALA A 196 3.83 9.17 1.84
CA ALA A 196 2.88 9.77 0.91
C ALA A 196 2.27 11.06 1.47
N LYS A 197 1.88 11.04 2.75
CA LYS A 197 1.38 12.22 3.47
C LYS A 197 2.44 13.33 3.54
N ASN A 198 3.68 12.99 3.88
CA ASN A 198 4.77 13.96 3.95
C ASN A 198 5.08 14.57 2.58
N ALA A 199 4.90 13.79 1.50
CA ALA A 199 5.00 14.25 0.12
C ALA A 199 3.72 14.97 -0.40
N GLN A 200 2.68 15.10 0.44
CA GLN A 200 1.41 15.76 0.12
C GLN A 200 0.67 15.17 -1.10
N VAL A 201 0.83 13.88 -1.35
CA VAL A 201 0.12 13.14 -2.42
C VAL A 201 -1.01 12.29 -1.83
N LYS A 202 -2.13 12.16 -2.55
CA LYS A 202 -3.31 11.39 -2.10
C LYS A 202 -3.15 9.90 -2.40
N PHE A 203 -2.09 9.28 -1.88
CA PHE A 203 -1.83 7.85 -2.01
C PHE A 203 -2.09 7.11 -0.70
N LEU A 204 -2.79 5.97 -0.78
CA LEU A 204 -3.10 5.13 0.37
C LEU A 204 -2.88 3.64 0.09
N VAL A 205 -2.04 3.00 0.90
CA VAL A 205 -1.99 1.54 1.04
C VAL A 205 -3.06 1.12 2.03
N THR A 206 -3.99 0.29 1.57
CA THR A 206 -5.10 -0.23 2.36
C THR A 206 -4.97 -1.74 2.54
N VAL A 207 -4.99 -2.19 3.79
CA VAL A 207 -4.95 -3.62 4.12
C VAL A 207 -6.28 -4.00 4.74
N PHE A 208 -7.02 -4.92 4.11
CA PHE A 208 -8.25 -5.49 4.63
C PHE A 208 -7.96 -6.77 5.41
N LEU A 209 -8.05 -6.69 6.73
CA LEU A 209 -7.77 -7.81 7.62
C LEU A 209 -8.97 -8.09 8.53
N ARG A 210 -9.18 -9.36 8.90
CA ARG A 210 -10.18 -9.67 9.93
C ARG A 210 -9.71 -9.21 11.30
N ASP A 211 -10.64 -8.76 12.14
CA ASP A 211 -10.35 -8.31 13.50
C ASP A 211 -9.80 -9.45 14.38
N ASP A 212 -10.36 -10.65 14.28
CA ASP A 212 -9.85 -11.84 14.99
C ASP A 212 -8.39 -12.15 14.61
N ILE A 213 -8.04 -12.06 13.33
CA ILE A 213 -6.66 -12.22 12.85
C ILE A 213 -5.77 -11.07 13.34
N TYR A 214 -6.23 -9.83 13.25
CA TYR A 214 -5.46 -8.68 13.74
C TYR A 214 -5.15 -8.80 15.24
N ASN A 215 -6.12 -9.26 16.03
CA ASN A 215 -6.01 -9.35 17.48
C ASN A 215 -4.91 -10.31 17.92
N VAL A 216 -4.65 -11.38 17.16
CA VAL A 216 -3.57 -12.32 17.50
C VAL A 216 -2.17 -11.85 17.10
N LEU A 217 -2.04 -10.85 16.23
CA LEU A 217 -0.73 -10.31 15.84
C LEU A 217 -0.03 -9.66 17.04
N ARG A 218 1.25 -9.97 17.22
CA ARG A 218 2.10 -9.43 18.29
C ARG A 218 3.33 -8.79 17.64
N PHE A 219 3.44 -7.47 17.73
CA PHE A 219 4.58 -6.71 17.22
C PHE A 219 4.70 -5.39 17.97
N GLU A 220 5.90 -4.80 17.94
CA GLU A 220 6.17 -3.52 18.58
C GLU A 220 5.26 -2.41 18.01
N ASP A 221 4.81 -1.49 18.87
CA ASP A 221 3.96 -0.37 18.45
C ASP A 221 2.59 -0.73 17.83
N LYS A 222 2.09 -1.96 18.02
CA LYS A 222 0.73 -2.34 17.62
C LYS A 222 -0.34 -1.36 18.12
N ASN A 223 -0.20 -0.84 19.34
CA ASN A 223 -1.13 0.16 19.88
C ASN A 223 -1.10 1.46 19.07
N LYS A 224 0.08 1.95 18.68
CA LYS A 224 0.21 3.15 17.84
C LYS A 224 -0.40 2.94 16.46
N ILE A 225 -0.22 1.76 15.87
CA ILE A 225 -0.88 1.38 14.61
C ILE A 225 -2.39 1.34 14.80
N THR A 226 -2.86 0.75 15.89
CA THR A 226 -4.30 0.66 16.19
C THR A 226 -4.94 2.04 16.31
N GLU A 227 -4.31 2.95 17.03
CA GLU A 227 -4.87 4.27 17.32
C GLU A 227 -4.85 5.23 16.13
N ASN A 228 -3.73 5.27 15.40
CA ASN A 228 -3.52 6.27 14.36
C ASN A 228 -3.85 5.72 12.96
N PHE A 229 -3.67 4.41 12.79
CA PHE A 229 -3.75 3.78 11.49
C PHE A 229 -4.91 2.81 11.35
N MET A 230 -5.64 2.39 12.38
CA MET A 230 -6.74 1.44 12.15
C MET A 230 -8.09 2.14 11.97
N SER A 231 -8.87 1.63 11.02
CA SER A 231 -10.32 1.83 10.98
C SER A 231 -11.06 0.51 11.09
N LEU A 232 -11.87 0.37 12.14
CA LEU A 232 -12.78 -0.76 12.34
C LEU A 232 -14.04 -0.60 11.48
N ILE A 233 -14.41 -1.65 10.73
CA ILE A 233 -15.64 -1.72 9.95
C ILE A 233 -16.52 -2.85 10.52
N GLU A 234 -17.74 -2.54 10.95
CA GLU A 234 -18.67 -3.51 11.55
C GLU A 234 -19.82 -3.89 10.59
N TRP A 235 -20.36 -5.11 10.67
CA TRP A 235 -21.34 -5.58 9.68
C TRP A 235 -22.77 -5.09 9.86
N ASP A 236 -23.24 -4.79 11.07
CA ASP A 236 -24.57 -4.21 11.29
C ASP A 236 -24.76 -3.88 12.77
N THR A 237 -24.26 -2.74 13.24
CA THR A 237 -24.51 -2.30 14.62
C THR A 237 -25.29 -0.97 14.62
N PRO A 238 -26.31 -0.83 15.48
CA PRO A 238 -26.94 0.47 15.74
C PRO A 238 -26.01 1.46 16.45
N ARG A 239 -24.86 0.97 16.92
CA ARG A 239 -23.89 1.71 17.73
C ARG A 239 -22.99 2.60 16.89
N THR A 240 -22.81 2.29 15.61
CA THR A 240 -21.90 3.03 14.74
C THR A 240 -22.53 3.34 13.39
N THR A 241 -22.13 4.48 12.80
CA THR A 241 -22.43 4.82 11.40
C THR A 241 -21.46 4.15 10.42
N LYS A 242 -20.43 3.45 10.94
CA LYS A 242 -19.42 2.68 10.20
C LYS A 242 -19.90 1.24 9.97
N ASN A 243 -21.15 1.08 9.56
CA ASN A 243 -21.74 -0.24 9.34
C ASN A 243 -21.90 -0.58 7.84
N PHE A 244 -21.79 -1.87 7.53
CA PHE A 244 -21.81 -2.37 6.16
C PHE A 244 -23.08 -1.98 5.38
N LYS A 245 -24.26 -2.02 6.00
CA LYS A 245 -25.54 -1.70 5.33
C LYS A 245 -25.60 -0.24 4.87
N VAL A 246 -25.15 0.70 5.69
CA VAL A 246 -25.10 2.13 5.31
C VAL A 246 -24.10 2.35 4.19
N ILE A 247 -22.95 1.67 4.26
CA ILE A 247 -21.91 1.78 3.23
C ILE A 247 -22.38 1.14 1.92
N ASN A 248 -23.12 0.02 1.94
CA ASN A 248 -23.48 -0.73 0.74
C ASN A 248 -24.83 -0.30 0.11
N GLY A 249 -25.72 0.35 0.87
CA GLY A 249 -27.07 0.75 0.43
C GLY A 249 -27.13 2.00 -0.46
N LYS A 250 -26.06 2.78 -0.57
CA LYS A 250 -25.99 3.95 -1.48
C LYS A 250 -25.31 3.56 -2.78
N LYS A 251 -26.12 3.28 -3.80
CA LYS A 251 -25.67 2.76 -5.12
C LYS A 251 -24.61 3.64 -5.81
N ASP A 252 -24.57 4.96 -5.54
CA ASP A 252 -23.67 5.90 -6.21
C ASP A 252 -22.57 6.49 -5.31
N SER A 253 -22.42 6.00 -4.07
CA SER A 253 -21.72 6.75 -3.03
C SER A 253 -20.95 5.87 -2.05
N VAL A 254 -20.45 4.71 -2.46
CA VAL A 254 -19.58 3.93 -1.55
C VAL A 254 -18.17 4.48 -1.55
N LEU A 255 -17.65 4.82 -2.72
CA LEU A 255 -16.41 5.58 -2.83
C LEU A 255 -16.61 6.99 -2.28
N LEU A 256 -17.72 7.67 -2.57
CA LEU A 256 -18.00 8.98 -1.97
C LEU A 256 -18.18 8.90 -0.45
N HIS A 257 -18.77 7.85 0.14
CA HIS A 257 -18.83 7.69 1.59
C HIS A 257 -17.52 7.22 2.19
N LEU A 258 -16.73 6.35 1.54
CA LEU A 258 -15.38 6.01 2.01
C LEU A 258 -14.46 7.23 1.91
N ILE A 259 -14.51 7.98 0.80
CA ILE A 259 -13.81 9.26 0.60
C ILE A 259 -14.34 10.29 1.58
N LEU A 260 -15.64 10.39 1.87
CA LEU A 260 -16.19 11.29 2.88
C LEU A 260 -15.89 10.82 4.31
N ILE A 261 -15.73 9.53 4.57
CA ILE A 261 -15.31 8.99 5.87
C ILE A 261 -13.81 9.24 6.05
N LEU A 262 -13.00 8.97 5.03
CA LEU A 262 -11.57 9.29 4.95
C LEU A 262 -11.32 10.81 4.99
N SER A 263 -12.20 11.62 4.39
CA SER A 263 -12.15 13.09 4.37
C SER A 263 -12.75 13.72 5.64
N ARG A 264 -13.74 13.10 6.29
CA ARG A 264 -14.26 13.56 7.59
C ARG A 264 -13.40 13.14 8.78
N MET A 265 -12.59 12.08 8.66
CA MET A 265 -11.56 11.74 9.65
C MET A 265 -10.40 12.77 9.70
N LEU A 266 -10.42 13.81 8.84
CA LEU A 266 -9.47 14.93 8.81
C LEU A 266 -9.65 15.98 9.93
N ASN A 267 -10.76 15.98 10.69
CA ASN A 267 -10.99 16.98 11.76
C ASN A 267 -11.57 16.33 13.03
N GLY A 268 -10.80 16.32 14.12
CA GLY A 268 -11.30 16.35 15.51
C GLY A 268 -12.13 15.17 16.02
N VAL A 269 -11.80 14.71 17.23
CA VAL A 269 -12.59 13.77 18.05
C VAL A 269 -14.08 14.13 18.05
N ILE A 270 -14.97 13.20 17.66
CA ILE A 270 -16.40 13.26 18.03
C ILE A 270 -16.96 11.83 18.24
N PHE A 271 -17.15 11.47 19.51
CA PHE A 271 -18.37 10.79 19.98
C PHE A 271 -19.53 11.73 19.69
N LEU A 272 -20.64 11.33 19.05
CA LEU A 272 -21.92 11.98 19.34
C LEU A 272 -23.15 11.13 19.00
N THR A 273 -23.93 10.96 20.06
CA THR A 273 -25.37 10.77 20.08
C THR A 273 -26.12 11.98 19.50
N ARG A 274 -26.96 11.69 18.49
CA ARG A 274 -28.21 12.35 18.00
C ARG A 274 -28.53 13.82 18.39
N ARG A 275 -28.54 14.75 17.42
CA ARG A 275 -29.75 15.35 16.76
C ARG A 275 -29.44 16.58 15.87
N GLU A 276 -30.22 16.65 14.78
CA GLU A 276 -30.77 17.79 14.02
C GLU A 276 -29.92 18.70 13.09
N LYS A 277 -30.30 18.62 11.80
CA LYS A 277 -30.41 19.59 10.68
C LYS A 277 -29.29 20.63 10.37
N CYS A 278 -28.97 20.64 9.07
CA CYS A 278 -28.88 21.77 8.13
C CYS A 278 -27.53 22.15 7.49
N GLN A 279 -27.63 22.30 6.16
CA GLN A 279 -26.93 23.13 5.17
C GLN A 279 -25.45 22.92 4.80
N VAL A 280 -25.27 22.86 3.49
CA VAL A 280 -24.04 22.72 2.71
C VAL A 280 -23.50 24.11 2.42
N THR A 281 -22.25 24.39 2.82
CA THR A 281 -21.47 25.50 2.25
C THR A 281 -19.98 25.12 2.21
N ARG A 282 -19.36 25.41 1.06
CA ARG A 282 -17.93 25.36 0.65
C ARG A 282 -16.88 25.02 1.73
N ALA A 283 -15.98 24.11 1.37
CA ALA A 283 -14.60 24.10 1.88
C ALA A 283 -13.65 23.57 0.80
N SER A 284 -13.05 24.51 0.06
CA SER A 284 -11.69 24.37 -0.44
C SER A 284 -10.76 24.35 0.78
N MET A 285 -9.64 23.63 0.71
CA MET A 285 -8.61 23.49 1.77
C MET A 285 -8.92 22.37 2.79
N ILE A 286 -7.84 21.71 3.23
CA ILE A 286 -7.74 20.58 4.19
C ILE A 286 -7.61 19.20 3.52
N ILE A 287 -6.37 18.86 3.12
CA ILE A 287 -5.89 17.50 2.96
C ILE A 287 -4.55 17.42 3.72
N SER A 288 -4.56 17.00 4.99
CA SER A 288 -3.31 16.81 5.75
C SER A 288 -3.31 15.64 6.75
N LYS A 289 -4.30 14.73 6.73
CA LYS A 289 -4.38 13.61 7.70
C LYS A 289 -5.00 12.34 7.09
N ILE A 290 -4.23 11.48 6.43
CA ILE A 290 -4.67 10.11 6.15
C ILE A 290 -3.51 9.16 6.38
N GLU A 291 -3.71 8.20 7.29
CA GLU A 291 -2.73 7.19 7.71
C GLU A 291 -3.42 5.84 7.94
N HIS A 292 -4.38 5.35 7.12
CA HIS A 292 -5.26 4.23 7.56
C HIS A 292 -5.07 2.85 6.90
N ILE A 293 -4.85 1.82 7.73
CA ILE A 293 -5.14 0.38 7.61
C ILE A 293 -6.62 0.11 7.99
N PHE A 294 -7.30 -0.78 7.26
CA PHE A 294 -8.72 -1.06 7.48
C PHE A 294 -8.96 -2.49 7.98
N VAL A 295 -9.32 -2.63 9.25
CA VAL A 295 -9.65 -3.94 9.83
C VAL A 295 -11.16 -4.15 9.75
N LEU A 296 -11.57 -5.16 9.00
CA LEU A 296 -12.96 -5.58 8.84
C LEU A 296 -13.29 -6.58 9.95
N VAL A 297 -14.21 -6.22 10.85
CA VAL A 297 -14.86 -7.21 11.73
C VAL A 297 -15.81 -8.00 10.86
N ILE A 298 -15.77 -9.34 10.89
CA ILE A 298 -16.79 -10.20 10.25
C ILE A 298 -17.62 -10.86 11.35
#